data_AF-A0A523IIE6-F1
#
_entry.id   AF-A0A523IIE6-F1
#
_cell.length_a   1.000
_cell.length_b   1.000
_cell.length_c   1.000
_cell.angle_alpha   90.00
_cell.angle_beta   90.00
_cell.angle_gamma   90.00
#
_symmetry.space_group_name_H-M   'P 1'
#
loop_
_entity.id
_entity.type
_entity.pdbx_description
1 polymer ?
#
loop_
_entity_poly.entity_id
_entity_poly.type
_entity_poly.pdbx_seq_one_letter_code
_entity_poly.pdbx_strand_id
1 'polypeptide(L)'
;MDTKYIKGILPHRDPFLFVDEILEIEKGVKIQALRKFTNKEYFFKGHFPENPVVPGVIIIEALAQAGGILVYESFKEDIKDKLPALVGLDNVRFKKPVFPDDEVKLTVSLLKSRSRLWKMYAEASVGDFKVAQAEILASVF
;
A
#
# COMPACT_ATOMS: atom_id res chain seq x y z
N MET A 1 11.62 9.12 -1.98
CA MET A 1 12.04 8.35 -3.17
C MET A 1 10.86 8.27 -4.12
N ASP A 2 11.07 8.54 -5.41
CA ASP A 2 9.99 8.78 -6.36
C ASP A 2 9.42 7.53 -7.04
N THR A 3 8.42 7.72 -7.89
CA THR A 3 7.76 6.65 -8.65
C THR A 3 8.71 5.85 -9.55
N LYS A 4 9.79 6.46 -10.08
CA LYS A 4 10.76 5.76 -10.92
C LYS A 4 11.53 4.72 -10.09
N TYR A 5 11.92 5.09 -8.87
CA TYR A 5 12.51 4.16 -7.92
C TYR A 5 11.55 3.02 -7.58
N ILE A 6 10.30 3.36 -7.26
CA ILE A 6 9.24 2.39 -6.91
C ILE A 6 9.00 1.38 -8.05
N LYS A 7 8.96 1.84 -9.31
CA LYS A 7 8.79 0.96 -10.49
C LYS A 7 9.97 -0.01 -10.70
N GLY A 8 11.14 0.26 -10.13
CA GLY A 8 12.28 -0.66 -10.09
C GLY A 8 12.17 -1.75 -9.01
N ILE A 9 11.29 -1.57 -8.02
CA ILE A 9 11.06 -2.51 -6.91
C ILE A 9 9.78 -3.31 -7.15
N LEU A 10 8.66 -2.61 -7.35
CA LEU A 10 7.36 -3.22 -7.52
C LEU A 10 7.13 -3.62 -8.98
N PRO A 11 6.53 -4.78 -9.25
CA PRO A 11 6.13 -5.18 -10.60
C PRO A 11 4.89 -4.44 -11.09
N HIS A 12 4.09 -3.84 -10.19
CA HIS A 12 2.86 -3.11 -10.50
C HIS A 12 3.11 -1.95 -11.48
N ARG A 13 2.17 -1.75 -12.40
CA ARG A 13 2.19 -0.67 -13.40
C ARG A 13 0.83 0.00 -13.47
N ASP A 14 0.80 1.15 -14.12
CA ASP A 14 -0.45 1.88 -14.37
C ASP A 14 -1.45 0.96 -15.11
N PRO A 15 -2.74 0.92 -14.70
CA PRO A 15 -3.38 1.78 -13.70
C PRO A 15 -3.46 1.18 -12.27
N PHE A 16 -2.59 0.22 -11.90
CA PHE A 16 -2.66 -0.53 -10.63
C PHE A 16 -1.44 -0.34 -9.72
N LEU A 17 -0.66 0.72 -9.93
CA LEU A 17 0.40 1.15 -9.02
C LEU A 17 -0.15 2.29 -8.15
N PHE A 18 -0.17 2.10 -6.83
CA PHE A 18 -0.82 3.02 -5.88
C PHE A 18 0.12 3.55 -4.79
N VAL A 19 1.42 3.59 -5.08
CA VAL A 19 2.39 4.27 -4.22
C VAL A 19 3.13 5.28 -5.09
N ASP A 20 2.96 6.57 -4.79
CA ASP A 20 3.53 7.66 -5.58
C ASP A 20 4.93 8.01 -5.10
N GLU A 21 5.11 8.04 -3.77
CA GLU A 21 6.36 8.43 -3.12
C GLU A 21 6.60 7.65 -1.82
N ILE A 22 7.86 7.29 -1.55
CA ILE A 22 8.30 6.82 -0.24
C ILE A 22 8.89 8.00 0.54
N LEU A 23 8.30 8.31 1.69
CA LEU A 23 8.71 9.40 2.57
C LEU A 23 9.84 8.98 3.51
N GLU A 24 9.70 7.79 4.12
CA GLU A 24 10.66 7.24 5.08
C GLU A 24 10.66 5.71 5.00
N ILE A 25 11.83 5.09 5.22
CA ILE A 25 11.92 3.64 5.37
C ILE A 25 12.99 3.25 6.39
N GLU A 26 12.59 2.39 7.32
CA GLU A 26 13.45 1.71 8.29
C GLU A 26 13.41 0.21 7.99
N LYS A 27 14.52 -0.32 7.48
CA LYS A 27 14.61 -1.72 7.03
C LYS A 27 14.31 -2.69 8.16
N GLY A 28 13.43 -3.65 7.89
CA GLY A 28 12.97 -4.65 8.85
C GLY A 28 11.95 -4.14 9.86
N VAL A 29 11.56 -2.87 9.81
CA VAL A 29 10.73 -2.23 10.85
C VAL A 29 9.51 -1.55 10.26
N LYS A 30 9.68 -0.52 9.41
CA LYS A 30 8.58 0.36 9.02
C LYS A 30 8.83 1.09 7.70
N ILE A 31 7.76 1.42 6.99
CA ILE A 31 7.75 2.35 5.86
C ILE A 31 6.64 3.39 6.02
N GLN A 32 6.92 4.62 5.59
CA GLN A 32 5.91 5.65 5.34
C GLN A 32 5.96 6.05 3.87
N ALA A 33 4.80 6.04 3.22
CA ALA A 33 4.64 6.38 1.83
C ALA A 33 3.42 7.26 1.61
N LEU A 34 3.30 7.84 0.41
CA LEU A 34 2.23 8.72 0.02
C LEU A 34 1.50 8.17 -1.21
N ARG A 35 0.18 8.30 -1.20
CA ARG A 35 -0.68 8.08 -2.36
C ARG A 35 -1.64 9.25 -2.52
N LYS A 36 -1.61 9.91 -3.67
CA LYS A 36 -2.54 10.96 -4.08
C LYS A 36 -3.56 10.41 -5.06
N PHE A 37 -4.83 10.34 -4.65
CA PHE A 37 -5.90 9.85 -5.51
C PHE A 37 -6.47 10.98 -6.36
N THR A 38 -5.94 11.21 -7.55
CA THR A 38 -6.40 12.34 -8.40
C THR A 38 -7.81 12.12 -8.92
N ASN A 39 -8.58 13.17 -9.19
CA ASN A 39 -9.90 13.03 -9.84
C ASN A 39 -9.92 12.30 -11.21
N LYS A 40 -8.74 11.95 -11.77
CA LYS A 40 -8.58 11.20 -13.02
C LYS A 40 -8.46 9.69 -12.82
N GLU A 41 -8.48 9.18 -11.58
CA GLU A 41 -8.38 7.74 -11.36
C GLU A 41 -9.49 6.97 -12.10
N TYR A 42 -9.12 5.87 -12.75
CA TYR A 42 -10.01 5.12 -13.63
C TYR A 42 -11.27 4.61 -12.91
N PHE A 43 -11.16 4.30 -11.62
CA PHE A 43 -12.24 3.73 -10.82
C PHE A 43 -13.32 4.75 -10.43
N PHE A 44 -13.02 6.06 -10.44
CA PHE A 44 -14.04 7.07 -10.10
C PHE A 44 -15.18 7.13 -11.11
N LYS A 45 -14.97 6.65 -12.34
CA LYS A 45 -16.03 6.49 -13.34
C LYS A 45 -17.15 5.54 -12.89
N GLY A 46 -16.83 4.59 -12.03
CA GLY A 46 -17.77 3.56 -11.56
C GLY A 46 -17.99 3.54 -10.05
N HIS A 47 -17.23 4.32 -9.28
CA HIS A 47 -17.26 4.26 -7.81
C HIS A 47 -17.26 5.66 -7.18
N PHE A 48 -18.38 6.39 -7.22
CA PHE A 48 -19.61 6.13 -7.96
C PHE A 48 -19.90 7.32 -8.90
N PRO A 49 -20.68 7.13 -9.99
CA PRO A 49 -21.15 8.26 -10.77
C PRO A 49 -21.75 9.35 -9.87
N GLU A 50 -21.36 10.61 -10.09
CA GLU A 50 -21.76 11.81 -9.31
C GLU A 50 -21.28 11.85 -7.85
N ASN A 51 -20.86 10.72 -7.27
CA ASN A 51 -20.42 10.60 -5.88
C ASN A 51 -19.11 9.79 -5.81
N PRO A 52 -18.00 10.33 -6.34
CA PRO A 52 -16.73 9.62 -6.40
C PRO A 52 -16.16 9.42 -5.00
N VAL A 53 -15.74 8.19 -4.70
CA VAL A 53 -15.10 7.81 -3.44
C VAL A 53 -14.07 6.72 -3.73
N VAL A 54 -12.90 6.76 -3.10
CA VAL A 54 -11.88 5.75 -3.33
C VAL A 54 -12.39 4.40 -2.83
N PRO A 55 -12.38 3.32 -3.64
CA PRO A 55 -12.76 2.01 -3.16
C PRO A 55 -11.86 1.60 -2.00
N GLY A 56 -12.44 1.16 -0.88
CA GLY A 56 -11.65 0.76 0.30
C GLY A 56 -10.60 -0.31 -0.03
N VAL A 57 -10.91 -1.22 -0.96
CA VAL A 57 -9.98 -2.24 -1.46
C VAL A 57 -8.73 -1.65 -2.14
N ILE A 58 -8.84 -0.49 -2.79
CA ILE A 58 -7.69 0.20 -3.39
C ILE A 58 -6.79 0.80 -2.29
N ILE A 59 -7.37 1.24 -1.18
CA ILE A 59 -6.60 1.70 -0.01
C ILE A 59 -5.81 0.53 0.59
N ILE A 60 -6.44 -0.65 0.71
CA ILE A 60 -5.75 -1.86 1.19
C ILE A 60 -4.65 -2.30 0.23
N GLU A 61 -4.90 -2.26 -1.07
CA GLU A 61 -3.89 -2.56 -2.09
C GLU A 61 -2.71 -1.59 -2.01
N ALA A 62 -2.96 -0.29 -1.87
CA ALA A 62 -1.90 0.71 -1.68
C ALA A 62 -1.05 0.43 -0.43
N LEU A 63 -1.68 0.05 0.69
CA LEU A 63 -0.99 -0.38 1.90
C LEU A 63 -0.17 -1.67 1.67
N ALA A 64 -0.71 -2.64 0.95
CA ALA A 64 -0.01 -3.88 0.60
C ALA A 64 1.22 -3.60 -0.28
N GLN A 65 1.11 -2.69 -1.26
CA GLN A 65 2.22 -2.27 -2.10
C GLN A 65 3.31 -1.55 -1.30
N ALA A 66 2.94 -0.64 -0.39
CA ALA A 66 3.88 -0.01 0.52
C ALA A 66 4.60 -1.07 1.39
N GLY A 67 3.85 -2.04 1.94
CA GLY A 67 4.42 -3.18 2.65
C GLY A 67 5.35 -4.04 1.79
N GLY A 68 5.02 -4.25 0.52
CA GLY A 68 5.87 -4.96 -0.43
C GLY A 68 7.21 -4.26 -0.67
N ILE A 69 7.22 -2.93 -0.73
CA ILE A 69 8.46 -2.13 -0.78
C ILE A 69 9.28 -2.34 0.48
N LEU A 70 8.66 -2.28 1.67
CA LEU A 70 9.34 -2.54 2.95
C LEU A 70 9.98 -3.94 2.95
N VAL A 71 9.25 -4.96 2.53
CA VAL A 71 9.74 -6.33 2.45
C VAL A 71 10.91 -6.44 1.48
N TYR A 72 10.82 -5.85 0.29
CA TYR A 72 11.90 -5.86 -0.69
C TYR A 72 13.17 -5.20 -0.17
N GLU A 73 13.07 -4.00 0.41
CA GLU A 73 14.23 -3.27 0.94
C GLU A 73 14.88 -3.97 2.14
N SER A 74 14.12 -4.79 2.85
CA SER A 74 14.56 -5.53 4.04
C SER A 74 15.13 -6.91 3.73
N PHE A 75 14.62 -7.59 2.70
CA PHE A 75 14.89 -9.02 2.42
C PHE A 75 15.22 -9.29 0.94
N LYS A 76 15.80 -8.30 0.24
CA LYS A 76 16.04 -8.33 -1.21
C LYS A 76 16.67 -9.63 -1.71
N GLU A 77 17.70 -10.14 -1.03
CA GLU A 77 18.42 -11.36 -1.45
C GLU A 77 17.52 -12.61 -1.41
N ASP A 78 16.54 -12.66 -0.51
CA ASP A 78 15.63 -13.80 -0.36
C ASP A 78 14.51 -13.82 -1.40
N ILE A 79 14.20 -12.66 -2.00
CA ILE A 79 13.01 -12.47 -2.84
C ILE A 79 13.30 -11.92 -4.23
N LYS A 80 14.58 -11.74 -4.57
CA LYS A 80 14.99 -11.33 -5.90
C LYS A 80 14.32 -12.24 -6.95
N ASP A 81 13.74 -11.61 -7.98
CA ASP A 81 13.05 -12.25 -9.10
C ASP A 81 11.74 -12.99 -8.76
N LYS A 82 11.17 -12.80 -7.56
CA LYS A 82 9.85 -13.34 -7.18
C LYS A 82 8.76 -12.29 -7.21
N LEU A 83 7.52 -12.73 -7.40
CA LEU A 83 6.36 -11.84 -7.38
C LEU A 83 5.73 -11.79 -5.99
N PRO A 84 5.36 -10.59 -5.49
CA PRO A 84 4.62 -10.47 -4.25
C PRO A 84 3.20 -11.03 -4.42
N ALA A 85 2.71 -11.70 -3.39
CA ALA A 85 1.33 -12.14 -3.27
C ALA A 85 0.73 -11.62 -1.98
N LEU A 86 -0.45 -11.00 -2.09
CA LEU A 86 -1.33 -10.76 -0.96
C LEU A 86 -2.04 -12.08 -0.63
N VAL A 87 -1.75 -12.66 0.54
CA VAL A 87 -2.25 -14.00 0.91
C VAL A 87 -3.35 -13.97 1.96
N GLY A 88 -3.47 -12.87 2.72
CA GLY A 88 -4.47 -12.76 3.75
C GLY A 88 -4.60 -11.34 4.30
N LEU A 89 -5.78 -11.07 4.84
CA LEU A 89 -6.13 -9.81 5.47
C LEU A 89 -6.90 -10.11 6.75
N ASP A 90 -6.40 -9.59 7.87
CA ASP A 90 -7.06 -9.67 9.17
C ASP A 90 -7.39 -8.27 9.67
N ASN A 91 -8.39 -8.16 10.55
CA ASN A 91 -8.71 -6.92 11.28
C ASN A 91 -8.91 -5.67 10.39
N VAL A 92 -9.35 -5.85 9.15
CA VAL A 92 -9.59 -4.76 8.20
C VAL A 92 -10.71 -3.86 8.73
N ARG A 93 -10.46 -2.55 8.78
CA ARG A 93 -11.46 -1.53 9.15
C ARG A 93 -11.31 -0.30 8.26
N PHE A 94 -12.43 0.16 7.72
CA PHE A 94 -12.56 1.45 7.05
C PHE A 94 -13.29 2.40 7.99
N LYS A 95 -12.65 3.51 8.33
CA LYS A 95 -13.13 4.45 9.36
C LYS A 95 -13.79 5.69 8.75
N LYS A 96 -13.25 6.18 7.62
CA LYS A 96 -13.75 7.34 6.89
C LYS A 96 -13.55 7.12 5.38
N PRO A 97 -14.46 7.66 4.53
CA PRO A 97 -14.24 7.68 3.10
C PRO A 97 -13.02 8.54 2.75
N VAL A 98 -12.40 8.22 1.61
CA VAL A 98 -11.35 9.01 0.96
C VAL A 98 -11.91 9.47 -0.38
N PHE A 99 -11.67 10.73 -0.73
CA PHE A 99 -12.25 11.39 -1.89
C PHE A 99 -11.20 11.73 -2.95
N PRO A 100 -11.61 12.13 -4.16
CA PRO A 100 -10.69 12.69 -5.13
C PRO A 100 -9.84 13.83 -4.55
N ASP A 101 -8.60 13.86 -5.02
CA ASP A 101 -7.53 14.80 -4.68
C ASP A 101 -7.01 14.72 -3.23
N ASP A 102 -7.51 13.79 -2.41
CA ASP A 102 -6.95 13.48 -1.10
C ASP A 102 -5.52 12.92 -1.20
N GLU A 103 -4.68 13.36 -0.27
CA GLU A 103 -3.34 12.83 -0.02
C GLU A 103 -3.39 11.85 1.15
N VAL A 104 -3.22 10.57 0.83
CA VAL A 104 -3.29 9.47 1.78
C VAL A 104 -1.88 9.05 2.17
N LYS A 105 -1.57 9.24 3.45
CA LYS A 105 -0.34 8.73 4.06
C LYS A 105 -0.53 7.26 4.43
N LEU A 106 0.34 6.42 3.86
CA LEU A 106 0.39 4.98 4.05
C LEU A 106 1.51 4.69 5.05
N THR A 107 1.18 4.06 6.18
CA THR A 107 2.18 3.62 7.16
C THR A 107 2.05 2.12 7.36
N VAL A 108 3.16 1.40 7.20
CA VAL A 108 3.19 -0.05 7.33
C VAL A 108 4.37 -0.46 8.20
N SER A 109 4.12 -1.31 9.19
CA SER A 109 5.11 -1.84 10.12
C SER A 109 5.19 -3.36 10.00
N LEU A 110 6.40 -3.91 9.95
CA LEU A 110 6.62 -5.34 9.96
C LEU A 110 6.40 -5.88 11.38
N LEU A 111 5.46 -6.81 11.55
CA LEU A 111 5.19 -7.45 12.84
C LEU A 111 5.98 -8.75 12.98
N LYS A 112 6.05 -9.52 11.89
CA LYS A 112 6.70 -10.83 11.88
C LYS A 112 7.16 -11.20 10.48
N SER A 113 8.33 -11.80 10.38
CA SER A 113 8.81 -12.50 9.20
C SER A 113 9.12 -13.96 9.55
N ARG A 114 8.72 -14.89 8.69
CA ARG A 114 9.12 -16.31 8.79
C ARG A 114 9.18 -16.91 7.41
N SER A 115 10.37 -17.38 7.00
CA SER A 115 10.60 -17.89 5.65
C SER A 115 10.16 -16.85 4.60
N ARG A 116 9.19 -17.18 3.75
CA ARG A 116 8.64 -16.29 2.71
C ARG A 116 7.30 -15.67 3.09
N LEU A 117 7.00 -15.56 4.39
CA LEU A 117 5.74 -15.02 4.89
C LEU A 117 6.00 -13.81 5.78
N TRP A 118 5.35 -12.69 5.47
CA TRP A 118 5.46 -11.43 6.21
C TRP A 118 4.09 -10.99 6.71
N LYS A 119 3.98 -10.80 8.02
CA LYS A 119 2.81 -10.19 8.66
C LYS A 119 3.12 -8.75 9.00
N MET A 120 2.26 -7.84 8.57
CA MET A 120 2.44 -6.40 8.70
C MET A 120 1.19 -5.76 9.30
N TYR A 121 1.38 -4.76 10.15
CA TYR A 121 0.30 -3.84 10.51
C TYR A 121 0.34 -2.66 9.56
N ALA A 122 -0.81 -2.26 9.03
CA ALA A 122 -0.91 -1.20 8.05
C ALA A 122 -2.04 -0.24 8.40
N GLU A 123 -1.79 1.05 8.19
CA GLU A 123 -2.73 2.12 8.44
C GLU A 123 -2.62 3.21 7.38
N ALA A 124 -3.77 3.69 6.92
CA ALA A 124 -3.90 4.82 6.00
C ALA A 124 -4.50 6.01 6.75
N SER A 125 -4.02 7.22 6.45
CA SER A 125 -4.50 8.46 7.05
C SER A 125 -4.59 9.60 6.05
N VAL A 126 -5.57 10.50 6.25
CA VAL A 126 -5.69 11.78 5.55
C VAL A 126 -5.62 12.87 6.62
N GLY A 127 -4.59 13.72 6.57
CA GLY A 127 -4.22 14.58 7.69
C GLY A 127 -3.99 13.75 8.97
N ASP A 128 -4.67 14.14 10.05
CA ASP A 128 -4.59 13.44 11.35
C ASP A 128 -5.62 12.31 11.51
N PHE A 129 -6.47 12.09 10.50
CA PHE A 129 -7.54 11.11 10.59
C PHE A 129 -7.12 9.78 9.97
N LYS A 130 -7.14 8.72 10.79
CA LYS A 130 -7.03 7.34 10.29
C LYS A 130 -8.27 6.98 9.46
N VAL A 131 -8.08 6.65 8.19
CA VAL A 131 -9.15 6.32 7.23
C VAL A 131 -9.30 4.82 7.03
N ALA A 132 -8.21 4.05 7.11
CA ALA A 132 -8.24 2.59 7.05
C ALA A 132 -7.13 1.95 7.89
N GLN A 133 -7.31 0.68 8.24
CA GLN A 133 -6.27 -0.16 8.83
C GLN A 133 -6.50 -1.63 8.47
N ALA A 134 -5.43 -2.41 8.50
CA ALA A 134 -5.46 -3.86 8.34
C ALA A 134 -4.20 -4.50 8.94
N GLU A 135 -4.30 -5.79 9.26
CA GLU A 135 -3.15 -6.68 9.32
C GLU A 135 -3.03 -7.38 7.97
N ILE A 136 -1.93 -7.15 7.27
CA ILE A 136 -1.66 -7.71 5.95
C ILE A 136 -0.73 -8.90 6.11
N LEU A 137 -1.10 -10.03 5.50
CA LEU A 137 -0.23 -11.17 5.31
C LEU A 137 0.18 -11.22 3.84
N ALA A 138 1.49 -11.17 3.60
CA ALA A 138 2.09 -11.23 2.28
C ALA A 138 3.06 -12.40 2.15
N SER A 139 3.20 -12.91 0.94
CA SER A 139 4.16 -13.93 0.56
C SER A 139 4.81 -13.56 -0.78
N VAL A 140 5.70 -14.43 -1.26
CA VAL A 140 6.22 -14.39 -2.63
C VAL A 140 6.05 -15.76 -3.31
N PHE A 141 5.85 -15.77 -4.63
CA PHE A 141 5.80 -16.98 -5.46
C PHE A 141 6.73 -16.88 -6.67
#